data_AF-A0A955FEW2-F1
#
_entry.id   AF-A0A955FEW2-F1
#
_cell.length_a   1.000
_cell.length_b   1.000
_cell.length_c   1.000
_cell.angle_alpha   90.00
_cell.angle_beta   90.00
_cell.angle_gamma   90.00
#
_symmetry.space_group_name_H-M   'P 1'
#
loop_
_entity.id
_entity.type
_entity.pdbx_description
1 polymer ?
#
loop_
_entity_poly.entity_id
_entity_poly.type
_entity_poly.pdbx_seq_one_letter_code
_entity_poly.pdbx_strand_id
1 'polypeptide(L)'
;MKTSVLETTPEFYIVDFDRTLVDSDKLTEVFIEIADQYGAISREQVAKADADMKQTGDSFDTAGYVRDHLTREGRMDAWEDLEKQFIHECRSLNMLLPGAAELLEWLAQHGKRYGILTYGNPLWQRLKITAAGFKHVRHIILEQKEKGKLVSSWQENNGIFRIPEALGRGRVER
;
A
#
# COMPACT_ATOMS: atom_id res chain seq x y z
N MET A 1 38.12 -12.10 28.68
CA MET A 1 36.93 -12.47 27.88
C MET A 1 36.78 -11.46 26.76
N LYS A 2 36.99 -11.87 25.51
CA LYS A 2 36.65 -11.03 24.34
C LYS A 2 35.15 -11.18 24.14
N THR A 3 34.38 -10.15 24.45
CA THR A 3 32.99 -10.04 24.04
C THR A 3 32.99 -10.00 22.53
N SER A 4 32.68 -11.12 21.85
CA SER A 4 32.43 -11.09 20.42
C SER A 4 31.15 -10.29 20.23
N VAL A 5 31.29 -9.02 19.85
CA VAL A 5 30.19 -8.31 19.22
C VAL A 5 29.92 -9.09 17.95
N LEU A 6 28.86 -9.90 17.96
CA LEU A 6 28.35 -10.50 16.73
C LEU A 6 28.01 -9.32 15.84
N GLU A 7 28.81 -9.10 14.79
CA GLU A 7 28.46 -8.17 13.73
C GLU A 7 27.15 -8.69 13.14
N THR A 8 26.04 -8.05 13.50
CA THR A 8 24.76 -8.35 12.89
C THR A 8 24.86 -7.93 11.44
N THR A 9 24.80 -8.90 10.54
CA THR A 9 24.72 -8.66 9.10
C THR A 9 23.59 -7.66 8.84
N PRO A 10 23.80 -6.63 7.99
CA PRO A 10 22.76 -5.66 7.72
C PRO A 10 21.54 -6.34 7.12
N GLU A 11 20.39 -6.22 7.80
CA GLU A 11 19.10 -6.76 7.35
C GLU A 11 18.24 -5.65 6.74
N PHE A 12 17.38 -6.05 5.80
CA PHE A 12 16.38 -5.18 5.20
C PHE A 12 15.07 -5.95 4.99
N TYR A 13 13.96 -5.38 5.46
CA TYR A 13 12.64 -6.02 5.40
C TYR A 13 11.81 -5.44 4.27
N ILE A 14 11.22 -6.33 3.47
CA ILE A 14 10.13 -5.98 2.56
C ILE A 14 8.83 -6.35 3.24
N VAL A 15 7.94 -5.38 3.36
CA VAL A 15 6.64 -5.59 3.96
C VAL A 15 5.56 -5.39 2.91
N ASP A 16 4.66 -6.36 2.81
CA ASP A 16 3.46 -6.19 1.99
C ASP A 16 2.51 -5.18 2.63
N PHE A 17 1.61 -4.61 1.85
CA PHE A 17 0.71 -3.56 2.32
C PHE A 17 -0.70 -4.09 2.59
N ASP A 18 -1.42 -4.44 1.54
CA ASP A 18 -2.81 -4.88 1.62
C ASP A 18 -2.92 -6.20 2.36
N ARG A 19 -3.83 -6.25 3.35
CA ARG A 19 -4.04 -7.42 4.21
C ARG A 19 -2.77 -7.93 4.90
N THR A 20 -1.77 -7.07 5.08
CA THR A 20 -0.54 -7.36 5.83
C THR A 20 -0.26 -6.27 6.84
N LEU A 21 -0.08 -5.02 6.39
CA LEU A 21 0.04 -3.87 7.28
C LEU A 21 -1.32 -3.24 7.56
N VAL A 22 -2.16 -3.15 6.53
CA VAL A 22 -3.42 -2.40 6.59
C VAL A 22 -4.63 -3.28 6.33
N ASP A 23 -5.73 -2.91 6.98
CA ASP A 23 -7.06 -3.39 6.68
C ASP A 23 -7.54 -2.71 5.40
N SER A 24 -7.15 -3.29 4.26
CA SER A 24 -7.49 -2.78 2.94
C SER A 24 -8.97 -2.88 2.62
N ASP A 25 -9.69 -3.79 3.28
CA ASP A 25 -11.13 -3.96 3.08
C ASP A 25 -11.85 -2.80 3.76
N LYS A 26 -11.49 -2.47 5.01
CA LYS A 26 -11.97 -1.27 5.71
C LYS A 26 -11.64 0.03 4.98
N LEU A 27 -10.42 0.16 4.44
CA LEU A 27 -10.06 1.33 3.60
C LEU A 27 -11.00 1.46 2.39
N THR A 28 -11.35 0.34 1.76
CA THR A 28 -12.26 0.33 0.61
C THR A 28 -13.68 0.71 1.03
N GLU A 29 -14.18 0.19 2.14
CA GLU A 29 -15.50 0.55 2.68
C GLU A 29 -15.64 2.04 2.96
N VAL A 30 -14.65 2.64 3.64
CA VAL A 30 -14.65 4.09 3.93
C VAL A 30 -14.62 4.91 2.64
N PHE A 31 -13.83 4.49 1.64
CA PHE A 31 -13.79 5.19 0.36
C PHE A 31 -15.15 5.17 -0.36
N ILE A 32 -15.82 4.01 -0.37
CA ILE A 32 -17.15 3.87 -0.99
C ILE A 32 -18.18 4.74 -0.27
N GLU A 33 -18.16 4.75 1.07
CA GLU A 33 -19.05 5.59 1.89
C GLU A 33 -18.93 7.07 1.55
N ILE A 34 -17.70 7.55 1.42
CA ILE A 34 -17.45 8.95 1.07
C ILE A 34 -17.86 9.18 -0.38
N ALA A 35 -17.48 8.32 -1.32
CA ALA A 35 -17.83 8.49 -2.73
C ALA A 35 -19.35 8.53 -2.99
N ASP A 36 -20.13 7.79 -2.20
CA ASP A 36 -21.60 7.83 -2.21
C ASP A 36 -22.14 9.20 -1.76
N GLN A 37 -21.54 9.83 -0.75
CA GLN A 37 -21.92 11.18 -0.29
C GLN A 37 -21.71 12.26 -1.36
N TYR A 38 -20.70 12.09 -2.23
CA TYR A 38 -20.46 12.99 -3.36
C TYR A 38 -21.35 12.63 -4.57
N GLY A 39 -22.22 11.63 -4.47
CA GLY A 39 -23.04 11.14 -5.57
C GLY A 39 -22.21 10.62 -6.74
N ALA A 40 -20.99 10.16 -6.48
CA ALA A 40 -20.04 9.74 -7.51
C ALA A 40 -20.19 8.27 -7.88
N ILE A 41 -20.59 7.43 -6.91
CA ILE A 41 -20.93 6.02 -7.12
C ILE A 41 -21.81 5.53 -5.97
N SER A 42 -22.85 4.76 -6.25
CA SER A 42 -23.63 4.09 -5.21
C SER A 42 -22.96 2.78 -4.77
N ARG A 43 -23.22 2.34 -3.53
CA ARG A 43 -22.77 1.02 -3.05
C ARG A 43 -23.18 -0.13 -3.98
N GLU A 44 -24.37 -0.05 -4.57
CA GLU A 44 -24.88 -1.06 -5.52
C GLU A 44 -24.05 -1.09 -6.81
N GLN A 45 -23.64 0.07 -7.33
CA GLN A 45 -22.78 0.17 -8.50
C GLN A 45 -21.40 -0.42 -8.23
N VAL A 46 -20.83 -0.19 -7.04
CA VAL A 46 -19.57 -0.81 -6.63
C VAL A 46 -19.71 -2.31 -6.50
N ALA A 47 -20.77 -2.80 -5.84
CA ALA A 47 -21.00 -4.23 -5.66
C ALA A 47 -21.16 -4.96 -7.00
N LYS A 48 -21.86 -4.34 -7.96
CA LYS A 48 -21.97 -4.88 -9.32
C LYS A 48 -20.62 -4.93 -10.04
N ALA A 49 -19.85 -3.85 -9.98
CA ALA A 49 -18.56 -3.77 -10.65
C ALA A 49 -17.52 -4.74 -10.02
N ASP A 50 -17.53 -4.89 -8.69
CA ASP A 50 -16.70 -5.87 -7.99
C ASP A 50 -17.09 -7.33 -8.31
N ALA A 51 -18.40 -7.62 -8.41
CA ALA A 51 -18.89 -8.93 -8.83
C ALA A 51 -18.46 -9.27 -10.27
N ASP A 52 -18.51 -8.30 -11.19
CA ASP A 52 -18.09 -8.46 -12.58
C ASP A 52 -16.56 -8.67 -12.69
N MET A 53 -15.75 -7.97 -11.88
CA MET A 53 -14.28 -8.11 -11.90
C MET A 53 -13.75 -9.35 -11.16
N LYS A 54 -14.47 -9.85 -10.15
CA LYS A 54 -14.14 -11.13 -9.51
C LYS A 54 -14.20 -12.32 -10.47
N GLN A 55 -14.98 -12.23 -11.56
CA GLN A 55 -15.00 -13.25 -12.60
C GLN A 55 -13.74 -13.26 -13.47
N THR A 56 -13.05 -12.13 -13.60
CA THR A 56 -11.83 -12.00 -14.42
C THR A 56 -10.54 -12.16 -13.62
N GLY A 57 -10.63 -12.21 -12.27
CA GLY A 57 -9.48 -12.37 -11.38
C GLY A 57 -8.69 -11.08 -11.11
N ASP A 58 -9.24 -9.93 -11.50
CA ASP A 58 -8.68 -8.60 -11.27
C ASP A 58 -9.37 -7.88 -10.11
N SER A 59 -8.68 -6.90 -9.52
CA SER A 59 -9.26 -6.03 -8.48
C SER A 59 -9.97 -4.85 -9.13
N PHE A 60 -11.20 -4.56 -8.70
CA PHE A 60 -11.93 -3.38 -9.16
C PHE A 60 -11.21 -2.07 -8.78
N ASP A 61 -10.83 -1.28 -9.79
CA ASP A 61 -10.22 0.04 -9.63
C ASP A 61 -11.28 1.08 -9.23
N THR A 62 -11.73 0.99 -7.99
CA THR A 62 -12.81 1.84 -7.44
C THR A 62 -12.43 3.32 -7.53
N ALA A 63 -11.19 3.66 -7.18
CA ALA A 63 -10.72 5.05 -7.21
C ALA A 63 -10.61 5.60 -8.64
N GLY A 64 -10.06 4.82 -9.58
CA GLY A 64 -10.03 5.23 -10.99
C GLY A 64 -11.42 5.43 -11.55
N TYR A 65 -12.35 4.51 -11.27
CA TYR A 65 -13.74 4.63 -11.70
C TYR A 65 -14.39 5.92 -11.19
N VAL A 66 -14.29 6.20 -9.89
CA VAL A 66 -14.88 7.38 -9.24
C VAL A 66 -14.28 8.66 -9.79
N ARG A 67 -12.94 8.74 -9.89
CA ARG A 67 -12.24 9.89 -10.46
C ARG A 67 -12.71 10.16 -11.89
N ASP A 68 -12.71 9.13 -12.73
CA ASP A 68 -13.04 9.26 -14.15
C ASP A 68 -14.52 9.61 -14.35
N HIS A 69 -15.41 9.11 -13.48
CA HIS A 69 -16.83 9.50 -13.46
C HIS A 69 -16.98 11.00 -13.14
N LEU A 70 -16.41 11.47 -12.03
CA LEU A 70 -16.46 12.88 -11.64
C LEU A 70 -15.81 13.79 -12.69
N THR A 71 -14.71 13.35 -13.30
CA THR A 71 -14.03 14.09 -14.37
C THR A 71 -14.95 14.28 -15.58
N ARG A 72 -15.67 13.24 -16.01
CA ARG A 72 -16.62 13.28 -17.13
C ARG A 72 -17.79 14.23 -16.85
N GLU A 73 -18.17 14.39 -15.59
CA GLU A 73 -19.19 15.37 -15.17
C GLU A 73 -18.64 16.79 -14.98
N GLY A 74 -17.34 17.02 -15.18
CA GLY A 74 -16.69 18.31 -14.95
C GLY A 74 -16.53 18.65 -13.47
N ARG A 75 -16.54 17.65 -12.58
CA ARG A 75 -16.53 17.78 -11.11
C ARG A 75 -15.17 17.41 -10.51
N MET A 76 -14.07 17.90 -11.08
CA MET A 76 -12.72 17.61 -10.57
C MET A 76 -12.49 18.13 -9.15
N ASP A 77 -13.07 19.27 -8.78
CA ASP A 77 -12.97 19.81 -7.42
C ASP A 77 -13.59 18.83 -6.39
N ALA A 78 -14.69 18.16 -6.78
CA ALA A 78 -15.33 17.14 -5.94
C ALA A 78 -14.44 15.90 -5.73
N TRP A 79 -13.62 15.54 -6.74
CA TRP A 79 -12.61 14.48 -6.58
C TRP A 79 -11.55 14.89 -5.57
N GLU A 80 -11.04 16.11 -5.65
CA GLU A 80 -10.02 16.60 -4.71
C GLU A 80 -10.54 16.66 -3.28
N ASP A 81 -11.79 17.09 -3.09
CA ASP A 81 -12.42 17.15 -1.77
C ASP A 81 -12.75 15.77 -1.21
N LEU A 82 -13.20 14.85 -2.06
CA LEU A 82 -13.35 13.43 -1.71
C LEU A 82 -12.02 12.83 -1.26
N GLU A 83 -10.93 13.04 -2.00
CA GLU A 83 -9.60 12.55 -1.65
C GLU A 83 -9.15 13.09 -0.28
N LYS A 84 -9.32 14.39 -0.03
CA LYS A 84 -8.99 15.02 1.25
C LYS A 84 -9.82 14.42 2.39
N GLN A 85 -11.13 14.27 2.19
CA GLN A 85 -12.02 13.70 3.20
C GLN A 85 -11.66 12.24 3.48
N PHE A 86 -11.40 11.44 2.45
CA PHE A 86 -10.95 10.06 2.59
C PHE A 86 -9.67 9.95 3.43
N ILE A 87 -8.65 10.74 3.10
CA ILE A 87 -7.40 10.76 3.88
C ILE A 87 -7.65 11.21 5.31
N HIS A 88 -8.53 12.18 5.54
CA HIS A 88 -8.86 12.68 6.87
C HIS A 88 -9.55 11.61 7.73
N GLU A 89 -10.63 11.01 7.22
CA GLU A 89 -11.39 9.97 7.92
C GLU A 89 -10.54 8.73 8.18
N CYS A 90 -9.73 8.30 7.22
CA CYS A 90 -8.87 7.15 7.45
C CYS A 90 -7.80 7.39 8.52
N ARG A 91 -7.36 8.64 8.72
CA ARG A 91 -6.40 8.99 9.77
C ARG A 91 -7.02 9.10 11.16
N SER A 92 -8.32 9.37 11.24
CA SER A 92 -9.06 9.37 12.52
C SER A 92 -9.38 7.95 12.99
N LEU A 93 -9.37 6.99 12.06
CA LEU A 93 -9.61 5.57 12.29
C LEU A 93 -8.29 4.78 12.37
N ASN A 94 -8.29 3.67 13.11
CA ASN A 94 -7.20 2.70 13.01
C ASN A 94 -7.38 1.83 11.75
N MET A 95 -6.46 1.95 10.80
CA MET A 95 -6.43 1.17 9.55
C MET A 95 -5.40 0.05 9.57
N LEU A 96 -4.67 -0.14 10.67
CA LEU A 96 -3.71 -1.23 10.79
C LEU A 96 -4.41 -2.54 11.12
N LEU A 97 -3.91 -3.64 10.56
CA LEU A 97 -4.30 -4.98 11.01
C LEU A 97 -3.72 -5.28 12.40
N PRO A 98 -4.35 -6.19 13.17
CA PRO A 98 -3.76 -6.71 14.40
C PRO A 98 -2.35 -7.27 14.16
N GLY A 99 -1.37 -6.94 15.00
CA GLY A 99 0.02 -7.35 14.84
C GLY A 99 0.86 -6.41 13.97
N ALA A 100 0.25 -5.57 13.13
CA ALA A 100 1.00 -4.65 12.26
C ALA A 100 1.63 -3.51 13.05
N ALA A 101 0.94 -2.98 14.06
CA ALA A 101 1.50 -1.96 14.94
C ALA A 101 2.71 -2.49 15.71
N GLU A 102 2.61 -3.71 16.24
CA GLU A 102 3.67 -4.40 16.98
C GLU A 102 4.87 -4.71 16.08
N LEU A 103 4.64 -5.12 14.83
CA LEU A 103 5.71 -5.32 13.84
C LEU A 103 6.47 -4.01 13.57
N LEU A 104 5.75 -2.92 13.32
CA LEU A 104 6.35 -1.62 13.03
C LEU A 104 7.12 -1.07 14.22
N GLU A 105 6.57 -1.23 15.43
CA GLU A 105 7.26 -0.87 16.66
C GLU A 105 8.53 -1.70 16.85
N TRP A 106 8.48 -3.02 16.62
CA TRP A 106 9.65 -3.88 16.72
C TRP A 106 10.74 -3.47 15.73
N LEU A 107 10.38 -3.21 14.46
CA LEU A 107 11.31 -2.74 13.44
C LEU A 107 11.99 -1.43 13.88
N ALA A 108 11.22 -0.49 14.42
CA ALA A 108 11.74 0.78 14.91
C ALA A 108 12.66 0.62 16.12
N GLN A 109 12.24 -0.13 17.14
CA GLN A 109 13.00 -0.37 18.38
C GLN A 109 14.35 -1.06 18.10
N HIS A 110 14.41 -1.93 17.08
CA HIS A 110 15.62 -2.66 16.71
C HIS A 110 16.42 -2.00 15.57
N GLY A 111 16.06 -0.76 15.18
CA GLY A 111 16.74 -0.03 14.12
C GLY A 111 16.71 -0.74 12.76
N LYS A 112 15.70 -1.58 12.51
CA LYS A 112 15.58 -2.35 11.27
C LYS A 112 15.04 -1.47 10.16
N ARG A 113 15.72 -1.51 9.01
CA ARG A 113 15.27 -0.81 7.80
C ARG A 113 14.20 -1.65 7.10
N TYR A 114 13.15 -1.00 6.63
CA TYR A 114 12.13 -1.64 5.83
C TYR A 114 11.61 -0.73 4.72
N GLY A 115 10.91 -1.34 3.77
CA GLY A 115 10.11 -0.63 2.79
C GLY A 115 8.89 -1.45 2.37
N ILE A 116 7.93 -0.77 1.76
CA ILE A 116 6.67 -1.39 1.35
C ILE A 116 6.78 -1.85 -0.11
N LEU A 117 6.36 -3.09 -0.39
CA LEU A 117 6.21 -3.59 -1.74
C LEU A 117 4.78 -4.10 -1.93
N THR A 118 3.99 -3.35 -2.67
CA THR A 118 2.58 -3.68 -2.95
C THR A 118 2.36 -3.80 -4.46
N TYR A 119 1.22 -4.35 -4.85
CA TYR A 119 0.78 -4.36 -6.24
C TYR A 119 -0.67 -3.91 -6.38
N GLY A 120 -1.04 -3.44 -7.56
CA GLY A 120 -2.39 -3.02 -7.90
C GLY A 120 -2.38 -1.69 -8.63
N ASN A 121 -3.57 -1.13 -8.82
CA ASN A 121 -3.71 0.15 -9.50
C ASN A 121 -2.90 1.26 -8.78
N PRO A 122 -2.00 1.99 -9.48
CA PRO A 122 -1.14 2.98 -8.86
C PRO A 122 -1.86 4.14 -8.18
N LEU A 123 -2.99 4.60 -8.74
CA LEU A 123 -3.80 5.65 -8.10
C LEU A 123 -4.34 5.12 -6.77
N TRP A 124 -4.98 3.95 -6.81
CA TRP A 124 -5.62 3.39 -5.63
C TRP A 124 -4.62 3.06 -4.52
N GLN A 125 -3.49 2.44 -4.86
CA GLN A 125 -2.45 2.11 -3.89
C GLN A 125 -1.85 3.37 -3.25
N ARG A 126 -1.62 4.45 -4.01
CA ARG A 126 -1.12 5.72 -3.45
C ARG A 126 -2.10 6.37 -2.48
N LEU A 127 -3.40 6.35 -2.81
CA LEU A 127 -4.45 6.84 -1.93
C LEU A 127 -4.47 6.06 -0.62
N LYS A 128 -4.51 4.72 -0.68
CA LYS A 128 -4.49 3.86 0.51
C LYS A 128 -3.24 4.07 1.37
N ILE A 129 -2.05 4.10 0.77
CA ILE A 129 -0.79 4.36 1.48
C ILE A 129 -0.83 5.71 2.18
N THR A 130 -1.37 6.74 1.53
CA THR A 130 -1.47 8.09 2.11
C THR A 130 -2.49 8.16 3.24
N ALA A 131 -3.66 7.57 3.04
CA ALA A 131 -4.77 7.52 3.97
C ALA A 131 -4.40 6.73 5.25
N ALA A 132 -3.68 5.62 5.11
CA ALA A 132 -3.20 4.81 6.23
C ALA A 132 -1.94 5.37 6.93
N GLY A 133 -1.45 6.55 6.55
CA GLY A 133 -0.32 7.21 7.22
C GLY A 133 1.08 6.78 6.75
N PHE A 134 1.19 5.99 5.68
CA PHE A 134 2.47 5.48 5.15
C PHE A 134 3.09 6.33 4.04
N LYS A 135 2.57 7.54 3.78
CA LYS A 135 3.09 8.45 2.72
C LYS A 135 4.62 8.68 2.80
N HIS A 136 5.17 8.70 4.01
CA HIS A 136 6.59 8.95 4.25
C HIS A 136 7.45 7.67 4.20
N VAL A 137 6.82 6.49 4.18
CA VAL A 137 7.52 5.22 4.10
C VAL A 137 7.88 4.94 2.65
N ARG A 138 9.12 4.53 2.42
CA ARG A 138 9.62 4.16 1.10
C ARG A 138 8.83 2.97 0.56
N HIS A 139 8.34 3.07 -0.67
CA HIS A 139 7.49 2.05 -1.25
C HIS A 139 7.71 1.89 -2.75
N ILE A 140 7.40 0.70 -3.25
CA ILE A 140 7.23 0.39 -4.66
C ILE A 140 5.81 -0.13 -4.85
N ILE A 141 5.09 0.43 -5.82
CA ILE A 141 3.80 -0.08 -6.27
C ILE A 141 4.02 -0.71 -7.63
N LEU A 142 3.72 -2.00 -7.74
CA LEU A 142 3.75 -2.74 -9.00
C LEU A 142 2.36 -2.80 -9.62
N GLU A 143 2.29 -2.75 -10.93
CA GLU A 143 1.04 -3.00 -11.64
C GLU A 143 0.78 -4.51 -11.81
N GLN A 144 1.84 -5.33 -11.73
CA GLN A 144 1.78 -6.78 -11.87
C GLN A 144 1.93 -7.49 -10.52
N LYS A 145 1.24 -8.62 -10.35
CA LYS A 145 1.18 -9.40 -9.09
C LYS A 145 2.52 -10.03 -8.67
N GLU A 146 3.49 -10.10 -9.57
CA GLU A 146 4.70 -10.92 -9.46
C GLU A 146 5.81 -10.27 -8.60
N LYS A 147 5.48 -9.85 -7.38
CA LYS A 147 6.40 -9.22 -6.41
C LYS A 147 7.68 -10.04 -6.20
N GLY A 148 7.54 -11.37 -6.13
CA GLY A 148 8.66 -12.29 -5.96
C GLY A 148 9.68 -12.24 -7.09
N LYS A 149 9.25 -12.08 -8.35
CA LYS A 149 10.18 -11.95 -9.49
C LYS A 149 11.01 -10.68 -9.37
N LEU A 150 10.39 -9.57 -8.94
CA LEU A 150 11.11 -8.33 -8.69
C LEU A 150 12.13 -8.49 -7.56
N VAL A 151 11.73 -9.07 -6.41
CA VAL A 151 12.66 -9.27 -5.29
C VAL A 151 13.82 -10.18 -5.69
N SER A 152 13.56 -11.27 -6.41
CA SER A 152 14.60 -12.18 -6.90
C SER A 152 15.55 -11.48 -7.88
N SER A 153 15.08 -10.50 -8.66
CA SER A 153 15.95 -9.76 -9.58
C SER A 153 16.93 -8.83 -8.86
N TRP A 154 16.79 -8.63 -7.55
CA TRP A 154 17.73 -7.86 -6.74
C TRP A 154 18.94 -8.69 -6.29
N GLN A 155 18.82 -10.01 -6.34
CA GLN A 155 19.87 -10.92 -5.92
C GLN A 155 20.97 -11.01 -7.00
N GLU A 156 22.21 -10.78 -6.58
CA GLU A 156 23.40 -11.02 -7.38
C GLU A 156 23.83 -12.50 -7.33
N ASN A 157 24.68 -12.92 -8.25
CA ASN A 157 25.22 -14.30 -8.31
C ASN A 157 25.98 -14.74 -7.04
N ASN A 158 26.45 -13.79 -6.23
CA ASN A 158 27.14 -14.04 -4.96
C ASN A 158 26.18 -14.15 -3.77
N GLY A 159 24.87 -14.07 -3.99
CA GLY A 159 23.84 -14.14 -2.93
C GLY A 159 23.49 -12.81 -2.27
N ILE A 160 24.18 -11.71 -2.60
CA ILE A 160 23.90 -10.36 -2.09
C ILE A 160 22.66 -9.79 -2.77
N PHE A 161 21.77 -9.17 -2.00
CA PHE A 161 20.65 -8.40 -2.52
C PHE A 161 20.99 -6.91 -2.65
N ARG A 162 20.79 -6.33 -3.84
CA ARG A 162 20.85 -4.88 -4.07
C ARG A 162 19.49 -4.24 -3.81
N ILE A 163 19.37 -3.48 -2.74
CA ILE A 163 18.13 -2.76 -2.42
C ILE A 163 17.92 -1.65 -3.48
N PRO A 164 16.75 -1.58 -4.13
CA PRO A 164 16.43 -0.52 -5.08
C PRO A 164 16.53 0.89 -4.49
N GLU A 165 16.75 1.88 -5.35
CA GLU A 165 16.81 3.28 -4.93
C GLU A 165 15.49 3.77 -4.30
N ALA A 166 14.35 3.35 -4.86
CA ALA A 166 13.04 3.66 -4.30
C ALA A 166 12.90 3.22 -2.83
N LEU A 167 13.64 2.18 -2.44
CA LEU A 167 13.67 1.61 -1.09
C LEU A 167 14.88 2.08 -0.26
N GLY A 168 15.64 3.06 -0.76
CA GLY A 168 16.70 3.73 -0.02
C GLY A 168 18.12 3.21 -0.27
N ARG A 169 18.33 2.38 -1.31
CA ARG A 169 19.64 1.82 -1.70
C ARG A 169 20.26 0.91 -0.62
N GLY A 170 21.36 0.24 -0.96
CA GLY A 170 22.15 -0.58 -0.03
C GLY A 170 22.34 -2.01 -0.51
N ARG A 171 23.05 -2.79 0.31
CA ARG A 171 23.33 -4.20 0.07
C ARG A 171 23.11 -4.98 1.36
N VAL A 172 22.49 -6.13 1.26
CA VAL A 172 22.28 -7.07 2.36
C VAL A 172 22.64 -8.47 1.90
N GLU A 173 23.23 -9.26 2.79
CA GLU A 173 23.47 -10.67 2.52
C GLU A 173 22.20 -11.48 2.82
N ARG A 174 22.15 -12.71 2.32
CA ARG A 174 21.02 -13.61 2.54
C ARG A 174 20.95 -14.11 3.98
#